data_AF-A0A210PLX5-F1
#
_entry.id   AF-A0A210PLX5-F1
#
_cell.length_a   1.000
_cell.length_b   1.000
_cell.length_c   1.000
_cell.angle_alpha   90.00
_cell.angle_beta   90.00
_cell.angle_gamma   90.00
#
_symmetry.space_group_name_H-M   'P 1'
#
loop_
_entity.id
_entity.type
_entity.pdbx_description
1 polymer ?
#
loop_
_entity_poly.entity_id
_entity_poly.type
_entity_poly.pdbx_seq_one_letter_code
_entity_poly.pdbx_strand_id
1 'polypeptide(L)'
;MQTQKTVHQKLLGDGEIHQKLLGDSEIHQKLLGDGEIHQKLLGDGEIHQKLLGDGEIHQKLLGDGEIHQKLLGDGEIHQKLLGDGEIHQKLLGDGEIHQKLLGDGEIHQKLLGDGEIHQKLLGDGEIHQKLLGDGEIHQKLLGDGEIHQKLLGDGEIHQKLLGDGEIHQKLLGDGEIHQKLLGDGEIHQKLLGDGEIHQKLLGDGEIHQKLLGDSEIHQKLLGDGEIHQKLLGDGEIHQKLLGDSEIHQKTQTKTYEIHQKLAWEETDEVR
;
A
#
# COMPACT_ATOMS: atom_id res chain seq x y z
N MET A 1 -12.27 20.81 -35.03
CA MET A 1 -13.38 20.76 -34.05
C MET A 1 -13.49 19.32 -33.57
N GLN A 2 -12.71 18.96 -32.54
CA GLN A 2 -12.98 17.72 -31.81
C GLN A 2 -14.23 17.98 -30.97
N THR A 3 -15.27 17.18 -31.18
CA THR A 3 -16.46 17.19 -30.37
C THR A 3 -16.09 16.62 -29.00
N GLN A 4 -15.91 17.49 -28.01
CA GLN A 4 -15.89 17.12 -26.59
C GLN A 4 -17.18 16.35 -26.33
N LYS A 5 -17.08 15.05 -26.05
CA LYS A 5 -18.24 14.18 -25.90
C LYS A 5 -18.39 13.81 -24.43
N THR A 6 -18.83 14.78 -23.63
CA THR A 6 -19.16 14.55 -22.23
C THR A 6 -20.26 13.50 -22.09
N VAL A 7 -20.02 12.48 -21.27
CA VAL A 7 -20.97 11.40 -20.98
C VAL A 7 -21.44 11.50 -19.53
N HIS A 8 -22.73 11.75 -19.31
CA HIS A 8 -23.36 11.65 -17.99
C HIS A 8 -24.29 10.44 -17.94
N GLN A 9 -24.09 9.53 -16.99
CA GLN A 9 -24.96 8.37 -16.79
C GLN A 9 -25.28 8.16 -15.31
N LYS A 10 -26.56 7.95 -15.02
CA LYS A 10 -27.05 7.47 -13.72
C LYS A 10 -27.87 6.20 -13.93
N LEU A 11 -27.52 5.13 -13.23
CA LEU A 11 -28.23 3.85 -13.29
C LEU A 11 -28.61 3.39 -11.88
N LEU A 12 -29.77 2.75 -11.78
CA LEU A 12 -30.38 2.18 -10.59
C LEU A 12 -30.90 0.80 -10.98
N GLY A 13 -30.59 -0.24 -10.21
CA GLY A 13 -31.15 -1.58 -10.42
C GLY A 13 -30.68 -2.52 -9.32
N ASP A 14 -31.48 -3.53 -9.00
CA ASP A 14 -31.12 -4.56 -8.01
C ASP A 14 -31.03 -5.92 -8.74
N GLY A 15 -30.19 -6.83 -8.23
CA GLY A 15 -29.94 -8.14 -8.83
C GLY A 15 -28.70 -8.13 -9.72
N GLU A 16 -28.82 -8.63 -10.96
CA GLU A 16 -27.70 -8.67 -11.90
C GLU A 16 -27.61 -7.37 -12.73
N ILE A 17 -26.51 -6.63 -12.58
CA ILE A 17 -26.23 -5.40 -13.32
C ILE A 17 -25.00 -5.59 -14.19
N HIS A 18 -25.18 -5.55 -15.50
CA HIS A 18 -24.09 -5.56 -16.47
C HIS A 18 -24.02 -4.23 -17.21
N GLN A 19 -22.92 -3.49 -17.03
CA GLN A 19 -22.75 -2.17 -17.62
C GLN A 19 -21.40 -2.04 -18.32
N LYS A 20 -21.45 -1.55 -19.57
CA LYS A 20 -20.28 -1.11 -20.32
C LYS A 20 -20.46 0.34 -20.76
N LEU A 21 -19.54 1.21 -20.36
CA LEU A 21 -19.53 2.61 -20.76
C LEU A 21 -18.25 2.92 -21.54
N LEU A 22 -18.41 3.71 -22.60
CA LEU A 22 -17.32 4.25 -23.42
C LEU A 22 -17.54 5.76 -23.51
N GLY A 23 -16.50 6.56 -23.28
CA GLY A 23 -16.53 8.00 -23.48
C GLY A 23 -15.13 8.54 -23.68
N ASP A 24 -15.02 9.70 -24.31
CA ASP A 24 -13.74 10.39 -24.48
C ASP A 24 -13.92 11.81 -23.92
N SER A 25 -12.85 12.39 -23.36
CA SER A 25 -12.80 13.72 -22.74
C SER A 25 -13.38 13.83 -21.32
N GLU A 26 -14.65 13.50 -21.11
CA GLU A 26 -15.29 13.69 -19.80
C GLU A 26 -16.39 12.64 -19.55
N ILE A 27 -16.27 11.88 -18.46
CA ILE A 27 -17.22 10.84 -18.07
C ILE A 27 -17.66 11.06 -16.63
N HIS A 28 -18.96 11.11 -16.41
CA HIS A 28 -19.60 11.20 -15.10
C HIS A 28 -20.59 10.05 -14.96
N GLN A 29 -20.23 9.05 -14.17
CA GLN A 29 -21.05 7.86 -13.96
C GLN A 29 -21.41 7.67 -12.50
N LYS A 30 -22.71 7.44 -12.25
CA LYS A 30 -23.23 7.02 -10.96
C LYS A 30 -24.02 5.73 -11.11
N LEU A 31 -23.58 4.67 -10.47
CA LEU A 31 -24.27 3.39 -10.40
C LEU A 31 -24.71 3.13 -8.95
N LEU A 32 -25.98 2.80 -8.77
CA LEU A 32 -26.55 2.32 -7.50
C LEU A 32 -27.22 0.97 -7.75
N GLY A 33 -26.93 -0.01 -6.92
CA GLY A 33 -27.61 -1.29 -6.99
C GLY A 33 -26.96 -2.36 -6.17
N ASP A 34 -27.74 -3.31 -5.65
CA ASP A 34 -27.24 -4.43 -4.86
C ASP A 34 -27.31 -5.73 -5.66
N GLY A 35 -26.46 -6.71 -5.33
CA GLY A 35 -26.38 -8.01 -5.99
C GLY A 35 -25.09 -8.22 -6.77
N GLU A 36 -25.19 -8.75 -7.99
CA GLU A 36 -24.04 -9.00 -8.87
C GLU A 36 -23.84 -7.81 -9.82
N ILE A 37 -22.76 -7.06 -9.63
CA ILE A 37 -22.47 -5.85 -10.40
C ILE A 37 -21.22 -6.04 -11.24
N HIS A 38 -21.39 -6.10 -12.55
CA HIS A 38 -20.31 -6.15 -13.54
C HIS A 38 -20.21 -4.84 -14.30
N GLN A 39 -19.23 -4.01 -13.96
CA GLN A 39 -19.03 -2.70 -14.55
C GLN A 39 -17.69 -2.60 -15.29
N LYS A 40 -17.76 -2.16 -16.55
CA LYS A 40 -16.59 -1.84 -17.37
C LYS A 40 -16.69 -0.42 -17.93
N LEU A 41 -15.76 0.45 -17.56
CA LEU A 41 -15.63 1.80 -18.07
C LEU A 41 -14.31 1.93 -18.85
N LEU A 42 -14.38 2.45 -20.07
CA LEU A 42 -13.21 2.86 -20.84
C LEU A 42 -13.38 4.32 -21.25
N GLY A 43 -12.33 5.11 -21.07
CA GLY A 43 -12.28 6.46 -21.60
C GLY A 43 -11.14 7.25 -21.05
N ASP A 44 -10.70 8.28 -21.78
CA ASP A 44 -9.59 9.15 -21.38
C ASP A 44 -10.11 10.56 -21.06
N GLY A 45 -9.34 11.32 -20.29
CA GLY A 45 -9.66 12.68 -19.84
C GLY A 45 -10.13 12.70 -18.38
N GLU A 46 -11.21 13.42 -18.10
CA GLU A 46 -11.77 13.54 -16.75
C GLU A 46 -12.80 12.43 -16.50
N ILE A 47 -12.56 11.54 -15.54
CA ILE A 47 -13.44 10.42 -15.21
C ILE A 47 -13.89 10.52 -13.76
N HIS A 48 -15.18 10.78 -13.56
CA HIS A 48 -15.84 10.78 -12.27
C HIS A 48 -16.76 9.57 -12.15
N GLN A 49 -16.35 8.55 -11.40
CA GLN A 49 -17.11 7.32 -11.21
C GLN A 49 -17.50 7.14 -9.74
N LYS A 50 -18.80 6.90 -9.51
CA LYS A 50 -19.35 6.53 -8.22
C LYS A 50 -20.17 5.24 -8.33
N LEU A 51 -19.77 4.20 -7.62
CA LEU A 51 -20.52 2.95 -7.47
C LEU A 51 -20.91 2.80 -6.00
N LEU A 52 -22.21 2.60 -5.75
CA LEU A 52 -22.78 2.22 -4.46
C LEU A 52 -23.54 0.91 -4.63
N GLY A 53 -23.23 -0.10 -3.84
CA GLY A 53 -23.93 -1.38 -3.93
C GLY A 53 -23.28 -2.45 -3.09
N ASP A 54 -24.06 -3.35 -2.51
CA ASP A 54 -23.53 -4.50 -1.76
C ASP A 54 -23.65 -5.79 -2.60
N GLY A 55 -22.81 -6.79 -2.31
CA GLY A 55 -22.81 -8.10 -2.97
C GLY A 55 -21.50 -8.42 -3.71
N GLU A 56 -21.60 -8.96 -4.93
CA GLU A 56 -20.45 -9.30 -5.76
C GLU A 56 -20.18 -8.18 -6.77
N ILE A 57 -19.11 -7.42 -6.58
CA ILE A 57 -18.79 -6.23 -7.39
C ILE A 57 -17.53 -6.46 -8.21
N HIS A 58 -17.69 -6.56 -9.53
CA HIS A 58 -16.62 -6.63 -10.50
C HIS A 58 -16.51 -5.31 -11.27
N GLN A 59 -15.57 -4.46 -10.86
CA GLN A 59 -15.35 -3.15 -11.47
C GLN A 59 -14.02 -3.10 -12.23
N LYS A 60 -14.10 -2.69 -13.51
CA LYS A 60 -12.93 -2.44 -14.35
C LYS A 60 -12.98 -1.05 -14.97
N LEU A 61 -11.99 -0.22 -14.66
CA LEU A 61 -11.77 1.09 -15.27
C LEU A 61 -10.47 1.05 -16.07
N LEU A 62 -10.50 1.52 -17.32
CA LEU A 62 -9.32 1.82 -18.12
C LEU A 62 -9.44 3.25 -18.63
N GLY A 63 -8.39 4.04 -18.47
CA GLY A 63 -8.42 5.41 -18.94
C GLY A 63 -7.28 6.23 -18.39
N ASP A 64 -6.75 7.16 -19.18
CA ASP A 64 -5.70 8.08 -18.73
C ASP A 64 -6.30 9.47 -18.46
N GLY A 65 -5.65 10.26 -17.59
CA GLY A 65 -6.04 11.63 -17.25
C GLY A 65 -6.37 11.83 -15.77
N GLU A 66 -7.45 12.54 -15.47
CA GLU A 66 -7.90 12.81 -14.10
C GLU A 66 -9.01 11.82 -13.71
N ILE A 67 -8.69 10.87 -12.84
CA ILE A 67 -9.60 9.78 -12.47
C ILE A 67 -10.03 9.90 -11.01
N HIS A 68 -11.30 10.21 -10.81
CA HIS A 68 -11.96 10.24 -9.51
C HIS A 68 -12.90 9.05 -9.36
N GLN A 69 -12.45 8.00 -8.68
CA GLN A 69 -13.22 6.79 -8.45
C GLN A 69 -13.62 6.62 -6.99
N LYS A 70 -14.91 6.40 -6.74
CA LYS A 70 -15.47 6.09 -5.44
C LYS A 70 -16.33 4.83 -5.50
N LEU A 71 -15.92 3.79 -4.77
CA LEU A 71 -16.68 2.56 -4.57
C LEU A 71 -17.08 2.47 -3.10
N LEU A 72 -18.39 2.31 -2.84
CA LEU A 72 -18.96 1.97 -1.54
C LEU A 72 -19.77 0.69 -1.68
N GLY A 73 -19.49 -0.30 -0.85
CA GLY A 73 -20.22 -1.56 -0.88
C GLY A 73 -19.58 -2.60 0.01
N ASP A 74 -20.36 -3.53 0.55
CA ASP A 74 -19.86 -4.68 1.29
C ASP A 74 -19.99 -5.97 0.46
N GLY A 75 -19.19 -6.99 0.75
CA GLY A 75 -19.22 -8.30 0.09
C GLY A 75 -17.92 -8.66 -0.62
N GLU A 76 -18.02 -9.23 -1.83
CA GLU A 76 -16.87 -9.62 -2.65
C GLU A 76 -16.58 -8.52 -3.69
N ILE A 77 -15.46 -7.80 -3.54
CA ILE A 77 -15.12 -6.65 -4.36
C ILE A 77 -13.86 -6.91 -5.17
N HIS A 78 -14.03 -7.01 -6.48
CA HIS A 78 -12.95 -7.12 -7.45
C HIS A 78 -12.82 -5.83 -8.25
N GLN A 79 -11.87 -4.98 -7.85
CA GLN A 79 -11.63 -3.69 -8.49
C GLN A 79 -10.31 -3.68 -9.26
N LYS A 80 -10.37 -3.32 -10.54
CA LYS A 80 -9.20 -3.08 -11.38
C LYS A 80 -9.26 -1.70 -12.01
N LEU A 81 -8.24 -0.87 -11.72
CA LEU A 81 -7.98 0.40 -12.38
C LEU A 81 -6.67 0.30 -13.17
N LEU A 82 -6.70 0.74 -14.43
CA LEU A 82 -5.52 0.89 -15.28
C LEU A 82 -5.57 2.28 -15.91
N GLY A 83 -4.55 3.10 -15.70
CA GLY A 83 -4.55 4.45 -16.24
C GLY A 83 -3.44 5.31 -15.67
N ASP A 84 -2.89 6.21 -16.47
CA ASP A 84 -1.87 7.16 -16.04
C ASP A 84 -2.47 8.55 -15.77
N GLY A 85 -1.81 9.37 -14.96
CA GLY A 85 -2.20 10.76 -14.66
C GLY A 85 -2.49 11.00 -13.17
N GLU A 86 -3.56 11.73 -12.88
CA GLU A 86 -3.97 12.06 -11.51
C GLU A 86 -5.11 11.11 -11.08
N ILE A 87 -4.81 10.18 -10.18
CA ILE A 87 -5.73 9.12 -9.78
C ILE A 87 -6.14 9.29 -8.32
N HIS A 88 -7.41 9.63 -8.11
CA HIS A 88 -8.05 9.70 -6.82
C HIS A 88 -9.01 8.51 -6.63
N GLN A 89 -8.55 7.48 -5.93
CA GLN A 89 -9.33 6.27 -5.68
C GLN A 89 -9.74 6.15 -4.21
N LYS A 90 -11.04 6.00 -3.96
CA LYS A 90 -11.60 5.67 -2.65
C LYS A 90 -12.44 4.41 -2.69
N LEU A 91 -12.07 3.41 -1.92
CA LEU A 91 -12.85 2.21 -1.64
C LEU A 91 -13.27 2.23 -0.16
N LEU A 92 -14.55 1.99 0.11
CA LEU A 92 -15.10 1.75 1.44
C LEU A 92 -15.99 0.51 1.37
N GLY A 93 -15.69 -0.50 2.17
CA GLY A 93 -16.44 -1.75 2.14
C GLY A 93 -15.82 -2.81 3.01
N ASP A 94 -16.62 -3.70 3.56
CA ASP A 94 -16.16 -4.87 4.32
C ASP A 94 -16.33 -6.16 3.51
N GLY A 95 -15.53 -7.20 3.81
CA GLY A 95 -15.61 -8.52 3.17
C GLY A 95 -14.31 -8.93 2.47
N GLU A 96 -14.43 -9.52 1.28
CA GLU A 96 -13.29 -9.95 0.47
C GLU A 96 -12.97 -8.89 -0.60
N ILE A 97 -11.85 -8.19 -0.46
CA ILE A 97 -11.49 -7.05 -1.29
C ILE A 97 -10.23 -7.33 -2.09
N HIS A 98 -10.40 -7.48 -3.40
CA HIS A 98 -9.32 -7.62 -4.37
C HIS A 98 -9.17 -6.34 -5.19
N GLN A 99 -8.20 -5.51 -4.82
CA GLN A 99 -7.94 -4.23 -5.48
C GLN A 99 -6.61 -4.27 -6.26
N LYS A 100 -6.67 -3.88 -7.53
CA LYS A 100 -5.50 -3.72 -8.39
C LYS A 100 -5.51 -2.36 -9.08
N LEU A 101 -4.50 -1.53 -8.80
CA LEU A 101 -4.25 -0.26 -9.47
C LEU A 101 -2.92 -0.37 -10.23
N LEU A 102 -2.96 -0.10 -11.54
CA LEU A 102 -1.79 0.08 -12.39
C LEU A 102 -1.84 1.48 -13.02
N GLY A 103 -0.78 2.26 -12.89
CA GLY A 103 -0.75 3.60 -13.47
C GLY A 103 0.38 4.44 -12.92
N ASP A 104 0.93 5.34 -13.73
CA ASP A 104 1.97 6.28 -13.32
C ASP A 104 1.39 7.69 -13.10
N GLY A 105 2.06 8.52 -12.29
CA GLY A 105 1.68 9.92 -12.03
C GLY A 105 1.41 10.21 -10.56
N GLU A 106 0.34 10.96 -10.27
CA GLU A 106 -0.08 11.33 -8.92
C GLU A 106 -1.21 10.40 -8.46
N ILE A 107 -0.91 9.48 -7.54
CA ILE A 107 -1.84 8.44 -7.10
C ILE A 107 -2.24 8.64 -5.65
N HIS A 108 -3.49 8.99 -5.42
CA HIS A 108 -4.12 9.10 -4.11
C HIS A 108 -5.09 7.94 -3.91
N GLN A 109 -4.65 6.91 -3.17
CA GLN A 109 -5.45 5.72 -2.90
C GLN A 109 -5.86 5.64 -1.43
N LYS A 110 -7.15 5.48 -1.17
CA LYS A 110 -7.70 5.24 0.16
C LYS A 110 -8.61 4.02 0.17
N LEU A 111 -8.25 3.00 0.94
CA LEU A 111 -9.06 1.81 1.21
C LEU A 111 -9.43 1.80 2.70
N LEU A 112 -10.74 1.72 2.99
CA LEU A 112 -11.29 1.46 4.32
C LEU A 112 -12.14 0.20 4.26
N GLY A 113 -11.88 -0.77 5.12
CA GLY A 113 -12.66 -2.02 5.13
C GLY A 113 -12.08 -3.07 6.04
N ASP A 114 -12.92 -3.93 6.60
CA ASP A 114 -12.47 -5.08 7.39
C ASP A 114 -12.66 -6.39 6.59
N GLY A 115 -11.90 -7.44 6.92
CA GLY A 115 -11.99 -8.76 6.29
C GLY A 115 -10.70 -9.21 5.60
N GLU A 116 -10.83 -9.80 4.41
CA GLU A 116 -9.69 -10.25 3.60
C GLU A 116 -9.37 -9.20 2.53
N ILE A 117 -8.25 -8.48 2.67
CA ILE A 117 -7.86 -7.41 1.77
C ILE A 117 -6.61 -7.79 0.98
N HIS A 118 -6.76 -7.93 -0.33
CA HIS A 118 -5.69 -8.11 -1.28
C HIS A 118 -5.51 -6.85 -2.14
N GLN A 119 -4.53 -6.03 -1.79
CA GLN A 119 -4.23 -4.77 -2.49
C GLN A 119 -2.93 -4.87 -3.27
N LYS A 120 -2.98 -4.54 -4.55
CA LYS A 120 -1.80 -4.39 -5.41
C LYS A 120 -1.79 -3.02 -6.10
N LEU A 121 -0.77 -2.23 -5.83
CA LEU A 121 -0.45 -0.99 -6.54
C LEU A 121 0.84 -1.18 -7.34
N LEU A 122 0.81 -0.79 -8.61
CA LEU A 122 1.98 -0.72 -9.48
C LEU A 122 1.97 0.63 -10.21
N GLY A 123 2.99 1.45 -10.02
CA GLY A 123 3.04 2.77 -10.65
C GLY A 123 4.20 3.59 -10.14
N ASP A 124 4.75 4.47 -10.98
CA ASP A 124 5.80 5.40 -10.61
C ASP A 124 5.24 6.83 -10.41
N GLY A 125 5.94 7.66 -9.65
CA GLY A 125 5.58 9.07 -9.41
C GLY A 125 5.32 9.40 -7.94
N GLU A 126 4.26 10.16 -7.67
CA GLU A 126 3.86 10.56 -6.31
C GLU A 126 2.71 9.67 -5.83
N ILE A 127 2.98 8.80 -4.86
CA ILE A 127 2.04 7.76 -4.40
C ILE A 127 1.65 8.01 -2.95
N HIS A 128 0.41 8.41 -2.74
CA HIS A 128 -0.22 8.57 -1.45
C HIS A 128 -1.21 7.43 -1.19
N GLN A 129 -0.77 6.41 -0.46
CA GLN A 129 -1.58 5.24 -0.14
C GLN A 129 -1.98 5.20 1.34
N LYS A 130 -3.27 5.02 1.60
CA LYS A 130 -3.83 4.83 2.94
C LYS A 130 -4.76 3.61 2.99
N LEU A 131 -4.38 2.61 3.78
CA LEU A 131 -5.20 1.43 4.08
C LEU A 131 -5.58 1.45 5.56
N LEU A 132 -6.88 1.37 5.85
CA LEU A 132 -7.45 1.22 7.19
C LEU A 132 -8.35 -0.03 7.18
N GLY A 133 -8.10 -0.98 8.05
CA GLY A 133 -8.90 -2.21 8.09
C GLY A 133 -8.33 -3.26 9.01
N ASP A 134 -9.19 -4.11 9.57
CA ASP A 134 -8.77 -5.25 10.38
C ASP A 134 -8.99 -6.57 9.62
N GLY A 135 -8.24 -7.63 9.97
CA GLY A 135 -8.36 -8.96 9.37
C GLY A 135 -7.07 -9.42 8.68
N GLU A 136 -7.21 -10.06 7.52
CA GLU A 136 -6.08 -10.55 6.72
C GLU A 136 -5.75 -9.53 5.62
N ILE A 137 -4.63 -8.82 5.76
CA ILE A 137 -4.22 -7.78 4.81
C ILE A 137 -2.97 -8.21 4.04
N HIS A 138 -3.12 -8.38 2.74
CA HIS A 138 -2.05 -8.60 1.78
C HIS A 138 -1.87 -7.37 0.91
N GLN A 139 -0.85 -6.56 1.23
CA GLN A 139 -0.54 -5.34 0.50
C GLN A 139 0.77 -5.46 -0.28
N LYS A 140 0.73 -5.16 -1.57
CA LYS A 140 1.90 -5.04 -2.43
C LYS A 140 1.92 -3.70 -3.14
N LEU A 141 2.96 -2.90 -2.89
CA LEU A 141 3.27 -1.69 -3.62
C LEU A 141 4.57 -1.90 -4.41
N LEU A 142 4.55 -1.56 -5.70
CA LEU A 142 5.71 -1.51 -6.57
C LEU A 142 5.71 -0.17 -7.31
N GLY A 143 6.76 0.62 -7.18
CA GLY A 143 6.83 1.93 -7.82
C GLY A 143 8.01 2.74 -7.35
N ASP A 144 8.54 3.60 -8.21
CA ASP A 144 9.62 4.54 -7.86
C ASP A 144 9.08 5.97 -7.71
N GLY A 145 9.81 6.82 -6.97
CA GLY A 145 9.47 8.23 -6.77
C GLY A 145 9.21 8.59 -5.30
N GLU A 146 8.16 9.37 -5.05
CA GLU A 146 7.78 9.82 -3.70
C GLU A 146 6.62 8.95 -3.19
N ILE A 147 6.88 8.09 -2.21
CA ILE A 147 5.92 7.10 -1.72
C ILE A 147 5.55 7.39 -0.27
N HIS A 148 4.31 7.81 -0.06
CA HIS A 148 3.68 8.00 1.23
C HIS A 148 2.69 6.88 1.51
N GLN A 149 3.11 5.89 2.29
CA GLN A 149 2.27 4.75 2.64
C GLN A 149 1.89 4.76 4.12
N LYS A 150 0.58 4.66 4.39
CA LYS A 150 0.04 4.45 5.73
C LYS A 150 -0.88 3.24 5.79
N LEU A 151 -0.51 2.26 6.60
CA LEU A 151 -1.35 1.12 6.96
C LEU A 151 -1.75 1.23 8.43
N LEU A 152 -3.04 1.08 8.71
CA LEU A 152 -3.60 0.95 10.06
C LEU A 152 -4.54 -0.25 10.09
N GLY A 153 -4.29 -1.21 10.96
CA GLY A 153 -5.13 -2.41 11.02
C GLY A 153 -4.60 -3.46 11.98
N ASP A 154 -5.48 -4.29 12.52
CA ASP A 154 -5.10 -5.42 13.37
C ASP A 154 -5.34 -6.76 12.64
N GLY A 155 -4.62 -7.82 13.03
CA GLY A 155 -4.74 -9.17 12.46
C GLY A 155 -3.46 -9.67 11.79
N GLU A 156 -3.60 -10.31 10.63
CA GLU A 156 -2.47 -10.81 9.85
C GLU A 156 -2.13 -9.84 8.72
N ILE A 157 -0.99 -9.15 8.82
CA ILE A 157 -0.57 -8.13 7.86
C ILE A 157 0.67 -8.60 7.11
N HIS A 158 0.51 -8.82 5.81
CA HIS A 158 1.58 -9.09 4.86
C HIS A 158 1.79 -7.89 3.95
N GLN A 159 2.82 -7.10 4.24
CA GLN A 159 3.15 -5.90 3.49
C GLN A 159 4.46 -6.08 2.71
N LYS A 160 4.42 -5.81 1.40
CA LYS A 160 5.59 -5.72 0.55
C LYS A 160 5.64 -4.38 -0.18
N LEU A 161 6.68 -3.61 0.06
CA LEU A 161 7.01 -2.41 -0.69
C LEU A 161 8.30 -2.66 -1.49
N LEU A 162 8.28 -2.34 -2.77
CA LEU A 162 9.44 -2.33 -3.66
C LEU A 162 9.47 -1.00 -4.42
N GLY A 163 10.54 -0.23 -4.31
CA GLY A 163 10.61 1.08 -4.97
C GLY A 163 11.80 1.90 -4.54
N ASP A 164 12.32 2.74 -5.43
CA ASP A 164 13.42 3.65 -5.15
C ASP A 164 12.92 5.10 -5.01
N GLY A 165 13.66 5.95 -4.29
CA GLY A 165 13.35 7.38 -4.12
C GLY A 165 13.11 7.77 -2.66
N GLU A 166 12.09 8.60 -2.42
CA GLU A 166 11.70 9.06 -1.08
C GLU A 166 10.54 8.22 -0.56
N ILE A 167 10.79 7.36 0.42
CA ILE A 167 9.80 6.42 0.96
C ILE A 167 9.45 6.76 2.40
N HIS A 168 8.22 7.20 2.62
CA HIS A 168 7.63 7.44 3.93
C HIS A 168 6.59 6.36 4.24
N GLN A 169 6.99 5.37 5.05
CA GLN A 169 6.13 4.26 5.44
C GLN A 169 5.75 4.32 6.91
N LYS A 170 4.45 4.24 7.19
CA LYS A 170 3.91 4.08 8.53
C LYS A 170 2.98 2.88 8.61
N LEU A 171 3.33 1.90 9.44
CA LEU A 171 2.48 0.79 9.82
C LEU A 171 2.10 0.93 11.29
N LEU A 172 0.81 0.84 11.58
CA LEU A 172 0.26 0.74 12.93
C LEU A 172 -0.71 -0.46 12.98
N GLY A 173 -0.50 -1.40 13.88
CA GLY A 173 -1.36 -2.56 13.95
C GLY A 173 -0.89 -3.61 14.93
N ASP A 174 -1.80 -4.42 15.45
CA ASP A 174 -1.49 -5.52 16.36
C ASP A 174 -1.72 -6.88 15.66
N GLY A 175 -1.01 -7.93 16.08
CA GLY A 175 -1.13 -9.29 15.54
C GLY A 175 0.15 -9.81 14.89
N GLU A 176 0.02 -10.49 13.75
CA GLU A 176 1.15 -11.04 12.99
C GLU A 176 1.51 -10.09 11.84
N ILE A 177 2.65 -9.43 11.91
CA ILE A 177 3.08 -8.44 10.92
C ILE A 177 4.31 -8.94 10.17
N HIS A 178 4.14 -9.22 8.89
CA HIS A 178 5.20 -9.53 7.94
C HIS A 178 5.44 -8.37 7.00
N GLN A 179 6.49 -7.60 7.25
CA GLN A 179 6.87 -6.45 6.45
C GLN A 179 8.16 -6.68 5.68
N LYS A 180 8.11 -6.45 4.38
CA LYS A 180 9.29 -6.41 3.51
C LYS A 180 9.35 -5.09 2.76
N LEU A 181 10.41 -4.33 2.99
CA LEU A 181 10.75 -3.15 2.19
C LEU A 181 12.04 -3.43 1.43
N LEU A 182 12.01 -3.16 0.12
CA LEU A 182 13.17 -3.18 -0.76
C LEU A 182 13.21 -1.88 -1.55
N GLY A 183 14.30 -1.13 -1.48
CA GLY A 183 14.37 0.15 -2.18
C GLY A 183 15.59 0.95 -1.79
N ASP A 184 16.05 1.82 -2.68
CA ASP A 184 17.18 2.72 -2.43
C ASP A 184 16.72 4.18 -2.29
N GLY A 185 17.48 5.02 -1.60
CA GLY A 185 17.21 6.44 -1.44
C GLY A 185 16.97 6.87 0.02
N GLU A 186 16.00 7.76 0.24
CA GLU A 186 15.63 8.25 1.57
C GLU A 186 14.44 7.47 2.12
N ILE A 187 14.68 6.62 3.12
CA ILE A 187 13.65 5.73 3.68
C ILE A 187 13.33 6.12 5.11
N HIS A 188 12.11 6.60 5.32
CA HIS A 188 11.53 6.88 6.62
C HIS A 188 10.47 5.84 6.97
N GLN A 189 10.85 4.88 7.81
CA GLN A 189 9.97 3.80 8.23
C GLN A 189 9.61 3.89 9.71
N LYS A 190 8.30 3.83 9.99
CA LYS A 190 7.77 3.70 11.35
C LYS A 190 6.82 2.51 11.44
N LEU A 191 7.17 1.54 12.26
CA LEU A 191 6.31 0.44 12.65
C LEU A 191 5.99 0.57 14.14
N LEU A 192 4.70 0.53 14.47
CA LEU A 192 4.19 0.46 15.83
C LEU A 192 3.15 -0.67 15.90
N GLY A 193 3.32 -1.63 16.78
CA GLY A 193 2.39 -2.74 16.86
C GLY A 193 2.77 -3.78 17.90
N ASP A 194 1.78 -4.47 18.45
CA ASP A 194 2.02 -5.56 19.40
C ASP A 194 1.85 -6.93 18.72
N GLY A 195 2.57 -7.95 19.18
CA GLY A 195 2.49 -9.31 18.65
C GLY A 195 3.79 -9.77 17.97
N GLU A 196 3.68 -10.57 16.91
CA GLU A 196 4.81 -11.12 16.18
C GLU A 196 5.16 -10.25 14.97
N ILE A 197 6.30 -9.58 15.01
CA ILE A 197 6.76 -8.68 13.95
C ILE A 197 7.96 -9.28 13.23
N HIS A 198 7.77 -9.60 11.95
CA HIS A 198 8.82 -10.00 11.02
C HIS A 198 9.09 -8.88 10.02
N GLN A 199 10.21 -8.19 10.21
CA GLN A 199 10.61 -7.08 9.36
C GLN A 199 11.90 -7.38 8.59
N LYS A 200 11.84 -7.18 7.27
CA LYS A 200 13.01 -7.19 6.40
C LYS A 200 13.10 -5.87 5.65
N LEU A 201 14.18 -5.15 5.87
CA LEU A 201 14.54 -3.94 5.13
C LEU A 201 15.83 -4.23 4.34
N LEU A 202 15.77 -3.98 3.03
CA LEU A 202 16.91 -4.08 2.13
C LEU A 202 16.97 -2.81 1.28
N GLY A 203 18.08 -2.10 1.30
CA GLY A 203 18.16 -0.83 0.59
C GLY A 203 19.40 -0.03 0.94
N ASP A 204 19.85 0.80 0.01
CA ASP A 204 20.99 1.69 0.20
C ASP A 204 20.53 3.15 0.35
N GLY A 205 21.31 3.98 1.05
CA GLY A 205 21.05 5.41 1.21
C GLY A 205 20.84 5.86 2.66
N GLU A 206 19.92 6.80 2.87
CA GLU A 206 19.60 7.35 4.20
C GLU A 206 18.36 6.65 4.77
N ILE A 207 18.57 5.80 5.79
CA ILE A 207 17.51 4.99 6.38
C ILE A 207 17.21 5.48 7.80
N HIS A 208 16.02 6.01 8.00
CA HIS A 208 15.45 6.37 9.29
C HIS A 208 14.37 5.38 9.70
N GLN A 209 14.69 4.52 10.66
CA GLN A 209 13.78 3.48 11.11
C GLN A 209 13.42 3.63 12.59
N LYS A 210 12.12 3.55 12.86
CA LYS A 210 11.57 3.45 14.21
C LYS A 210 10.66 2.25 14.32
N LEU A 211 11.06 1.29 15.14
CA LEU A 211 10.30 0.08 15.44
C LEU A 211 9.91 0.07 16.92
N LEU A 212 8.61 0.08 17.18
CA LEU A 212 8.01 -0.09 18.50
C LEU A 212 7.09 -1.29 18.48
N GLY A 213 7.25 -2.19 19.44
CA GLY A 213 6.27 -3.26 19.64
C GLY A 213 6.52 -4.12 20.85
N ASP A 214 5.47 -4.74 21.35
CA ASP A 214 5.54 -5.67 22.48
C ASP A 214 5.42 -7.13 21.99
N SER A 215 6.07 -8.07 22.69
CA SER A 215 6.13 -9.53 22.40
C SER A 215 7.35 -10.02 21.61
N GLU A 216 7.32 -10.14 20.27
CA GLU A 216 8.41 -10.78 19.52
C GLU A 216 8.74 -10.02 18.23
N ILE A 217 10.00 -9.61 18.10
CA ILE A 217 10.49 -8.83 16.95
C ILE A 217 11.64 -9.57 16.27
N HIS A 218 11.43 -9.95 15.02
CA HIS A 218 12.45 -10.44 14.10
C HIS A 218 12.76 -9.39 13.05
N GLN A 219 13.97 -8.85 13.11
CA GLN A 219 14.42 -7.83 12.18
C GLN A 219 15.67 -8.26 11.41
N LYS A 220 15.61 -8.07 10.08
CA LYS A 220 16.78 -8.10 9.22
C LYS A 220 16.92 -6.78 8.46
N LEU A 221 18.05 -6.13 8.65
CA LEU A 221 18.47 -4.96 7.88
C LEU A 221 19.71 -5.32 7.06
N LEU A 222 19.68 -5.00 5.76
CA LEU A 222 20.81 -5.13 4.86
C LEU A 222 20.86 -3.88 3.98
N GLY A 223 21.99 -3.19 3.93
CA GLY A 223 22.09 -1.95 3.17
C GLY A 223 23.37 -1.20 3.45
N ASP A 224 23.76 -0.33 2.51
CA ASP A 224 24.90 0.57 2.61
C ASP A 224 24.41 2.03 2.83
N GLY A 225 25.22 2.87 3.46
CA GLY A 225 24.89 4.28 3.73
C GLY A 225 24.69 4.65 5.20
N GLU A 226 23.83 5.64 5.46
CA GLU A 226 23.58 6.15 6.81
C GLU A 226 22.29 5.55 7.39
N ILE A 227 22.41 4.81 8.49
CA ILE A 227 21.29 4.12 9.12
C ILE A 227 21.04 4.68 10.52
N HIS A 228 19.92 5.34 10.69
CA HIS A 228 19.39 5.80 11.98
C HIS A 228 18.28 4.88 12.46
N GLN A 229 18.54 4.14 13.53
CA GLN A 229 17.58 3.19 14.06
C GLN A 229 17.20 3.46 15.52
N LYS A 230 15.89 3.46 15.79
CA LYS A 230 15.34 3.39 17.14
C LYS A 230 14.47 2.17 17.32
N LEU A 231 14.85 1.32 18.26
CA LEU A 231 14.13 0.11 18.63
C LEU A 231 13.63 0.20 20.07
N LEU A 232 12.33 0.03 20.26
CA LEU A 232 11.71 -0.06 21.58
C LEU A 232 10.79 -1.28 21.60
N GLY A 233 10.82 -2.05 22.68
CA GLY A 233 9.84 -3.09 22.86
C GLY A 233 9.92 -3.74 24.22
N ASP A 234 8.78 -4.19 24.72
CA ASP A 234 8.71 -5.09 25.86
C ASP A 234 8.55 -6.53 25.30
N GLY A 235 9.66 -7.25 25.09
CA GLY A 235 9.63 -8.55 24.41
C GLY A 235 11.00 -9.08 23.93
N GLU A 236 10.99 -10.21 23.22
CA GLU A 236 12.19 -10.78 22.57
C GLU A 236 12.51 -10.05 21.26
N ILE A 237 13.80 -9.76 21.04
CA ILE A 237 14.26 -9.03 19.85
C ILE A 237 15.42 -9.79 19.20
N HIS A 238 15.15 -10.34 18.02
CA HIS A 238 16.13 -10.96 17.14
C HIS A 238 16.51 -9.99 16.03
N GLN A 239 17.77 -9.54 15.99
CA GLN A 239 18.23 -8.56 15.03
C GLN A 239 19.47 -9.00 14.24
N LYS A 240 19.38 -8.90 12.92
CA LYS A 240 20.53 -9.05 12.03
C LYS A 240 20.76 -7.79 11.22
N LEU A 241 21.97 -7.23 11.35
CA LEU A 241 22.44 -6.06 10.60
C LEU A 241 23.60 -6.49 9.69
N LEU A 242 23.58 -6.09 8.42
CA LEU A 242 24.61 -6.40 7.42
C LEU A 242 24.78 -5.19 6.49
N GLY A 243 26.00 -4.91 6.04
CA GLY A 243 26.31 -3.85 5.07
C GLY A 243 27.43 -2.91 5.55
N ASP A 244 27.98 -2.13 4.63
CA ASP A 244 29.05 -1.16 4.87
C ASP A 244 28.43 0.21 5.21
N SER A 245 27.74 0.26 6.35
CA SER A 245 26.94 1.41 6.78
C SER A 245 27.46 2.08 8.05
N GLU A 246 27.26 3.40 8.15
CA GLU A 246 27.33 4.12 9.42
C GLU A 246 26.02 3.94 10.18
N ILE A 247 26.03 3.10 11.23
CA ILE A 247 24.82 2.75 11.98
C ILE A 247 24.75 3.52 13.31
N HIS A 248 23.75 4.39 13.42
CA HIS A 248 23.34 5.07 14.65
C HIS A 248 22.13 4.36 15.28
N GLN A 249 22.38 3.46 16.23
CA GLN A 249 21.33 2.67 16.88
C GLN A 249 21.04 3.10 18.32
N LYS A 250 19.75 3.18 18.67
CA LYS A 250 19.27 3.31 20.05
C LYS A 250 18.23 2.24 20.36
N THR A 251 18.53 1.38 21.33
CA THR A 251 17.66 0.29 21.79
C THR A 251 17.24 0.51 23.24
N GLN A 252 15.96 0.32 23.57
CA GLN A 252 15.45 0.34 24.95
C GLN A 252 14.48 -0.84 25.14
N THR A 253 14.79 -1.74 26.07
CA THR A 253 13.97 -2.90 26.42
C THR A 253 13.91 -3.09 27.94
N LYS A 254 12.79 -3.60 28.49
CA LYS A 254 12.65 -3.90 29.93
C LYS A 254 13.09 -5.33 30.34
N THR A 255 13.25 -6.27 29.39
CA THR A 255 13.60 -7.68 29.64
C THR A 255 14.41 -8.29 28.45
N TYR A 256 15.36 -9.19 28.71
CA TYR A 256 16.41 -9.81 27.82
C TYR A 256 15.84 -10.61 26.60
N GLU A 257 16.51 -11.06 25.52
CA GLU A 257 17.92 -11.18 25.05
C GLU A 257 18.08 -10.50 23.66
N ILE A 258 19.19 -9.78 23.41
CA ILE A 258 19.52 -9.24 22.08
C ILE A 258 20.54 -10.15 21.41
N HIS A 259 20.15 -10.86 20.36
CA HIS A 259 21.07 -11.63 19.52
C HIS A 259 21.52 -10.80 18.31
N GLN A 260 22.54 -9.95 18.50
CA GLN A 260 23.12 -9.13 17.43
C GLN A 260 24.26 -9.88 16.74
N LYS A 261 24.20 -10.04 15.42
CA LYS A 261 25.32 -10.54 14.60
C LYS A 261 25.73 -9.47 13.59
N LEU A 262 26.87 -8.83 13.85
CA LEU A 262 27.55 -7.93 12.93
C LEU A 262 28.55 -8.74 12.08
N ALA A 263 28.63 -8.46 10.79
CA ALA A 263 29.70 -8.96 9.92
C ALA A 263 30.36 -7.74 9.27
N TRP A 264 31.61 -7.47 9.65
CA TRP A 264 32.49 -6.51 8.99
C TRP A 264 33.45 -7.32 8.11
N GLU A 265 33.58 -7.00 6.82
CA GLU A 265 34.74 -7.43 6.05
C GLU A 265 35.89 -6.47 6.33
N GLU A 266 36.83 -6.87 7.19
CA GLU A 266 38.13 -6.23 7.32
C GLU A 266 38.81 -6.26 5.95
N THR A 267 38.89 -5.11 5.28
CA THR A 267 39.82 -4.93 4.17
C THR A 267 41.22 -4.78 4.76
N ASP A 268 41.93 -5.90 4.85
CA ASP A 268 43.36 -5.95 5.16
C ASP A 268 44.16 -5.17 4.10
N GLU A 269 44.47 -3.90 4.38
CA GLU A 269 45.48 -3.15 3.64
C GLU A 269 46.88 -3.58 4.13
N VAL A 270 47.40 -4.66 3.56
CA VAL A 270 48.80 -5.08 3.73
C VAL A 270 49.70 -4.15 2.91
N ARG A 271 50.28 -3.17 3.61
CA ARG A 271 51.65 -2.61 3.52
C ARG A 271 52.30 -2.37 2.15
#